data_AF-A0A8J6E5K5-F1
#
_entry.id   AF-A0A8J6E5K5-F1
#
_cell.length_a   1.000
_cell.length_b   1.000
_cell.length_c   1.000
_cell.angle_alpha   90.00
_cell.angle_beta   90.00
_cell.angle_gamma   90.00
#
_symmetry.space_group_name_H-M   'P 1'
#
loop_
_entity.id
_entity.type
_entity.pdbx_description
1 polymer ?
#
loop_
_entity_poly.entity_id
_entity_poly.type
_entity_poly.pdbx_seq_one_letter_code
_entity_poly.pdbx_strand_id
1 'polypeptide(L)'
;GWICYAEKTHGSFIIPYISVVKSPQQVMGSLVKDYFAKEKKVKPHEIYHVTVMPCYDKKLEASRPDFFNEEYETRDVDCVITTGESCRLSTEHQLGAIVLLYFVTRLMGLFF
;
A
#
# COMPACT_ATOMS: atom_id res chain seq x y z
N GLY A 1 -4.65 11.74 4.50
CA GLY A 1 -4.85 12.95 5.32
C GLY A 1 -4.75 14.19 4.46
N TRP A 2 -3.53 14.71 4.24
CA TRP A 2 -3.28 15.96 3.54
C TRP A 2 -3.95 16.08 2.16
N ILE A 3 -3.81 15.06 1.30
CA ILE A 3 -4.40 15.08 -0.05
C ILE A 3 -5.93 15.23 0.00
N CYS A 4 -6.60 14.43 0.82
CA CYS A 4 -8.06 14.50 1.00
C CYS A 4 -8.51 15.86 1.58
N TYR A 5 -7.73 16.43 2.49
CA TYR A 5 -7.99 17.78 3.02
C TYR A 5 -7.85 18.85 1.92
N ALA A 6 -6.75 18.80 1.15
CA ALA A 6 -6.49 19.74 0.06
C ALA A 6 -7.59 19.69 -1.01
N GLU A 7 -8.01 18.50 -1.42
CA GLU A 7 -9.11 18.28 -2.38
C GLU A 7 -10.44 18.86 -1.87
N LYS A 8 -10.78 18.63 -0.60
CA LYS A 8 -12.08 19.03 -0.04
C LYS A 8 -12.16 20.50 0.35
N THR A 9 -11.06 21.07 0.83
CA THR A 9 -11.07 22.43 1.42
C THR A 9 -10.60 23.49 0.44
N HIS A 10 -9.61 23.18 -0.39
CA HIS A 10 -8.95 24.17 -1.26
C HIS A 10 -9.20 23.90 -2.75
N GLY A 11 -9.76 22.73 -3.09
CA GLY A 11 -10.26 22.41 -4.43
C GLY A 11 -9.22 22.64 -5.53
N SER A 12 -9.67 23.19 -6.66
CA SER A 12 -8.84 23.40 -7.85
C SER A 12 -7.70 24.41 -7.67
N PHE A 13 -7.67 25.19 -6.60
CA PHE A 13 -6.61 26.18 -6.38
C PHE A 13 -5.27 25.54 -6.01
N ILE A 14 -5.27 24.55 -5.11
CA ILE A 14 -4.04 23.95 -4.59
C ILE A 14 -3.61 22.70 -5.37
N ILE A 15 -4.56 21.97 -5.97
CA ILE A 15 -4.32 20.68 -6.65
C ILE A 15 -3.21 20.75 -7.72
N PRO A 16 -3.13 21.80 -8.57
CA PRO A 16 -2.07 21.89 -9.59
C PRO A 16 -0.66 22.00 -9.02
N TYR A 17 -0.52 22.42 -7.75
CA TYR A 17 0.77 22.59 -7.08
C TYR A 17 1.17 21.37 -6.24
N ILE A 18 0.31 20.36 -6.13
CA ILE A 18 0.62 19.13 -5.43
C ILE A 18 1.44 18.22 -6.36
N SER A 19 2.46 17.58 -5.79
CA SER A 19 3.27 16.61 -6.52
C SER A 19 2.39 15.47 -7.08
N VAL A 20 2.59 15.15 -8.36
CA VAL A 20 1.95 14.02 -9.04
C VAL A 20 2.57 12.67 -8.66
N VAL A 21 3.64 12.68 -7.88
CA VAL A 21 4.34 11.46 -7.45
C VAL A 21 3.45 10.66 -6.51
N LYS A 22 3.27 9.37 -6.84
CA LYS A 22 2.60 8.38 -5.98
C LYS A 22 3.28 8.28 -4.61
N SER A 23 2.52 7.97 -3.56
CA SER A 23 3.13 7.73 -2.25
C SER A 23 3.99 6.46 -2.24
N PRO A 24 4.90 6.27 -1.28
CA PRO A 24 5.78 5.09 -1.21
C PRO A 24 5.02 3.75 -1.24
N GLN A 25 3.84 3.69 -0.60
CA GLN A 25 2.97 2.52 -0.63
C GLN A 25 2.52 2.17 -2.06
N GLN A 26 2.08 3.18 -2.82
CA GLN A 26 1.56 3.00 -4.18
C GLN A 26 2.69 2.75 -5.17
N VAL A 27 3.84 3.42 -5.02
CA VAL A 27 5.05 3.13 -5.80
C VAL A 27 5.48 1.68 -5.63
N MET A 28 5.53 1.20 -4.38
CA MET A 28 5.86 -0.20 -4.10
C MET A 28 4.83 -1.16 -4.72
N GLY A 29 3.54 -0.82 -4.64
CA GLY A 29 2.48 -1.59 -5.29
C GLY A 29 2.69 -1.75 -6.80
N SER A 30 2.98 -0.65 -7.49
CA SER A 30 3.28 -0.69 -8.93
C SER A 30 4.54 -1.52 -9.23
N LEU A 31 5.60 -1.42 -8.41
CA LEU A 31 6.81 -2.24 -8.59
C LEU A 31 6.53 -3.73 -8.38
N VAL A 32 5.71 -4.10 -7.40
CA VAL A 32 5.34 -5.49 -7.14
C VAL A 32 4.51 -6.06 -8.28
N LYS A 33 3.51 -5.29 -8.74
CA LYS A 33 2.57 -5.75 -9.78
C LYS A 33 3.16 -5.71 -11.18
N ASP A 34 4.17 -4.87 -11.42
CA ASP A 34 4.85 -4.80 -12.72
C ASP A 34 6.17 -5.58 -12.73
N TYR A 35 7.20 -5.04 -12.06
CA TYR A 35 8.55 -5.59 -12.11
C TYR A 35 8.63 -7.00 -11.49
N PHE A 36 8.13 -7.17 -10.27
CA PHE A 36 8.21 -8.47 -9.59
C PHE A 36 7.33 -9.53 -10.26
N ALA A 37 6.15 -9.16 -10.78
CA ALA A 37 5.29 -10.07 -11.55
C ALA A 37 6.01 -10.60 -12.80
N LYS A 38 6.67 -9.72 -13.55
CA LYS A 38 7.50 -10.08 -14.72
C LYS A 38 8.65 -11.01 -14.33
N GLU A 39 9.38 -10.70 -13.27
CA GLU A 39 10.49 -11.54 -12.80
C GLU A 39 10.04 -12.94 -12.38
N LYS A 40 8.88 -13.05 -11.72
CA LYS A 40 8.31 -14.33 -11.28
C LYS A 40 7.48 -15.04 -12.34
N LYS A 41 7.29 -14.44 -13.51
CA LYS A 41 6.46 -14.96 -14.62
C LYS A 41 5.03 -15.29 -14.17
N VAL A 42 4.48 -14.48 -13.27
CA VAL A 42 3.09 -14.55 -12.82
C VAL A 42 2.34 -13.33 -13.35
N LYS A 43 1.02 -13.44 -13.50
CA LYS A 43 0.21 -12.30 -13.90
C LYS A 43 0.00 -11.36 -12.71
N PRO A 44 -0.10 -10.03 -12.93
CA PRO A 44 -0.27 -9.08 -11.84
C PRO A 44 -1.50 -9.33 -10.95
N HIS A 45 -2.62 -9.80 -11.52
CA HIS A 45 -3.83 -10.15 -10.75
C HIS A 45 -3.68 -11.41 -9.88
N GLU A 46 -2.69 -12.26 -10.15
CA GLU A 46 -2.42 -13.45 -9.33
C GLU A 46 -1.65 -13.10 -8.05
N ILE A 47 -1.07 -11.90 -7.97
CA ILE A 47 -0.40 -11.39 -6.78
C ILE A 47 -1.44 -10.68 -5.92
N TYR A 48 -1.54 -11.05 -4.64
CA TYR A 48 -2.30 -10.27 -3.65
C TYR A 48 -1.34 -9.47 -2.77
N HIS A 49 -1.27 -8.15 -3.01
CA HIS A 49 -0.31 -7.27 -2.36
C HIS A 49 -0.90 -6.63 -1.10
N VAL A 50 -0.32 -7.00 0.04
CA VAL A 50 -0.73 -6.52 1.37
C VAL A 50 0.36 -5.66 1.98
N THR A 51 -0.02 -4.52 2.54
CA THR A 51 0.91 -3.62 3.24
C THR A 51 0.52 -3.44 4.69
N VAL A 52 1.51 -3.31 5.58
CA VAL A 52 1.30 -2.95 7.00
C VAL A 52 1.63 -1.49 7.18
N MET A 53 0.67 -0.69 7.65
CA MET A 53 0.79 0.77 7.73
C MET A 53 0.39 1.28 9.11
N PRO A 54 1.08 2.27 9.68
CA PRO A 54 0.71 2.86 10.97
C PRO A 54 -0.48 3.84 10.87
N CYS A 55 -1.12 3.96 9.70
CA CYS A 55 -2.12 5.00 9.43
C CYS A 55 -3.35 4.42 8.75
N TYR A 56 -4.54 4.80 9.23
CA TYR A 56 -5.82 4.37 8.65
C TYR A 56 -6.05 4.97 7.25
N ASP A 57 -5.60 6.21 7.02
CA ASP A 57 -5.77 6.89 5.73
C ASP A 57 -5.15 6.15 4.55
N LYS A 58 -4.16 5.28 4.82
CA LYS A 58 -3.56 4.44 3.80
C LYS A 58 -4.52 3.40 3.21
N LYS A 59 -5.54 2.98 3.97
CA LYS A 59 -6.66 2.16 3.44
C LYS A 59 -7.46 2.97 2.42
N LEU A 60 -7.78 4.22 2.75
CA LEU A 60 -8.53 5.12 1.86
C LEU A 60 -7.73 5.49 0.62
N GLU A 61 -6.40 5.61 0.75
CA GLU A 61 -5.53 5.81 -0.39
C GLU A 61 -5.53 4.58 -1.31
N ALA A 62 -5.39 3.36 -0.78
CA ALA A 62 -5.41 2.12 -1.55
C ALA A 62 -6.74 1.85 -2.26
N SER A 63 -7.86 2.30 -1.69
CA SER A 63 -9.18 2.08 -2.28
C SER A 63 -9.55 3.09 -3.37
N ARG A 64 -8.71 4.10 -3.66
CA ARG A 64 -8.99 5.07 -4.73
C ARG A 64 -9.13 4.36 -6.08
N PRO A 65 -10.05 4.81 -6.95
CA PRO A 65 -10.20 4.26 -8.29
C PRO A 65 -8.95 4.48 -9.14
N ASP A 66 -8.20 5.57 -8.89
CA ASP A 66 -6.98 5.93 -9.62
C ASP A 66 -5.85 4.87 -9.55
N PHE A 67 -5.91 3.96 -8.57
CA PHE A 67 -4.92 2.89 -8.37
C PHE A 67 -5.44 1.50 -8.77
N PHE A 68 -6.59 1.44 -9.46
CA PHE A 68 -7.05 0.24 -10.14
C PHE A 68 -6.53 0.26 -11.58
N ASN A 69 -5.84 -0.81 -11.98
CA ASN A 69 -5.36 -0.99 -13.34
C ASN A 69 -6.37 -1.87 -14.10
N GLU A 70 -7.03 -1.29 -15.10
CA GLU A 70 -8.03 -1.99 -15.93
C GLU A 70 -7.44 -3.08 -16.81
N GLU A 71 -6.21 -2.90 -17.31
CA GLU A 71 -5.53 -3.89 -18.16
C GLU A 71 -5.20 -5.17 -17.36
N TYR A 72 -4.82 -4.99 -16.10
CA TYR A 72 -4.45 -6.09 -15.22
C TYR A 72 -5.58 -6.55 -14.31
N GLU A 73 -6.74 -5.89 -14.34
CA GLU A 73 -7.88 -6.13 -13.45
C GLU A 73 -7.51 -6.20 -11.96
N THR A 74 -6.53 -5.38 -11.53
CA THR A 74 -5.98 -5.45 -10.17
C THR A 74 -5.58 -4.08 -9.64
N ARG A 75 -5.43 -3.96 -8.32
CA ARG A 75 -4.96 -2.75 -7.66
C ARG A 75 -3.46 -2.79 -7.43
N ASP A 76 -2.84 -1.62 -7.35
CA ASP A 76 -1.46 -1.49 -6.89
C ASP A 76 -1.30 -2.09 -5.47
N VAL A 77 -2.28 -1.84 -4.59
CA VAL A 77 -2.33 -2.39 -3.22
C VAL A 77 -3.73 -2.94 -2.95
N ASP A 78 -3.81 -4.24 -2.70
CA ASP A 78 -5.10 -4.94 -2.50
C ASP A 78 -5.61 -4.81 -1.07
N CYS A 79 -4.71 -4.80 -0.08
CA CYS A 79 -5.08 -4.68 1.33
C CYS A 79 -4.06 -3.88 2.13
N VAL A 80 -4.58 -3.09 3.08
CA VAL A 80 -3.77 -2.36 4.06
C VAL A 80 -4.19 -2.80 5.46
N ILE A 81 -3.25 -3.37 6.20
CA ILE A 81 -3.41 -3.77 7.60
C ILE A 81 -2.76 -2.68 8.46
N THR A 82 -3.50 -2.16 9.43
CA THR A 82 -2.94 -1.20 10.38
C THR A 82 -2.03 -1.88 11.39
N THR A 83 -1.10 -1.15 11.98
CA THR A 83 -0.28 -1.68 13.10
C THR A 83 -1.14 -2.22 14.25
N GLY A 84 -2.28 -1.59 14.55
CA GLY A 84 -3.24 -2.09 15.54
C GLY A 84 -3.88 -3.43 15.15
N GLU A 85 -4.34 -3.56 13.90
CA GLU A 85 -4.88 -4.83 13.38
C GLU A 85 -3.81 -5.92 13.35
N SER A 86 -2.59 -5.58 12.97
CA SER A 86 -1.46 -6.50 12.92
C SER A 86 -1.05 -6.99 14.32
N CYS A 87 -1.09 -6.10 15.32
CA CYS A 87 -0.89 -6.46 16.72
C CYS A 87 -1.98 -7.43 17.21
N ARG A 88 -3.26 -7.14 16.92
CA ARG A 88 -4.39 -8.01 17.29
C ARG A 88 -4.25 -9.41 16.69
N LEU A 89 -3.94 -9.50 15.39
CA LEU A 89 -3.70 -10.78 14.71
C LEU A 89 -2.55 -11.56 15.34
N SER A 90 -1.49 -10.87 15.76
CA SER A 90 -0.35 -11.52 16.42
C SER A 90 -0.76 -12.13 17.76
N THR A 91 -1.54 -11.41 18.56
CA THR A 91 -2.06 -11.92 19.84
C THR A 91 -3.02 -13.09 19.65
N GLU A 92 -3.93 -13.02 18.68
CA GLU A 92 -4.93 -14.07 18.42
C GLU A 92 -4.28 -15.39 17.96
N HIS A 93 -3.21 -15.32 17.17
CA HIS A 93 -2.52 -16.50 16.63
C HIS A 93 -1.29 -16.93 17.44
N GLN A 94 -1.07 -16.37 18.64
CA GLN A 94 0.11 -16.63 19.48
C GLN A 94 1.45 -16.42 18.72
N LEU A 95 1.46 -15.53 17.75
CA LEU A 95 2.68 -15.15 17.03
C LEU A 95 3.44 -14.13 17.90
N GLY A 96 4.65 -14.48 18.31
CA GLY A 96 5.49 -13.54 19.08
C GLY A 96 5.72 -12.26 18.29
N ALA A 97 5.59 -11.09 18.95
CA ALA A 97 5.74 -9.77 18.31
C ALA A 97 7.08 -9.60 17.56
N ILE A 98 8.11 -10.36 17.97
CA ILE A 98 9.41 -10.45 17.31
C ILE A 98 9.27 -10.96 15.86
N VAL A 99 8.46 -11.99 15.62
CA VAL A 99 8.26 -12.58 14.28
C VAL A 99 7.64 -11.56 13.31
N LEU A 100 6.70 -10.75 13.81
CA LEU A 100 6.03 -9.73 13.03
C LEU A 100 6.98 -8.57 12.68
N LEU A 101 7.79 -8.11 13.65
CA LEU A 101 8.85 -7.14 13.40
C LEU A 101 9.82 -7.66 12.35
N TYR A 102 10.35 -8.89 12.47
CA TYR A 102 11.23 -9.48 11.46
C TYR A 102 10.62 -9.49 10.05
N PHE A 103 9.31 -9.71 9.90
CA PHE A 103 8.66 -9.68 8.58
C PHE A 103 8.57 -8.24 8.03
N VAL A 104 8.21 -7.27 8.88
CA VAL A 104 8.12 -5.85 8.48
C VAL A 104 9.50 -5.25 8.18
N THR A 105 10.51 -5.47 9.03
CA THR A 105 11.87 -4.93 8.78
C THR A 105 12.58 -5.64 7.64
N ARG A 106 12.34 -6.94 7.39
CA ARG A 106 12.97 -7.63 6.26
C ARG A 106 12.32 -7.27 4.92
N LEU A 107 11.03 -6.93 4.88
CA LEU A 107 10.39 -6.37 3.69
C LEU A 107 10.83 -4.93 3.41
N MET A 108 11.00 -4.10 4.44
CA MET A 108 11.46 -2.71 4.26
C MET A 108 12.98 -2.61 4.02
N GLY A 109 13.79 -3.50 4.61
CA GLY A 109 15.25 -3.52 4.47
C GLY A 109 15.78 -4.28 3.26
N LEU A 110 14.91 -4.87 2.42
CA LEU A 110 15.29 -5.41 1.11
C LEU A 110 15.20 -4.36 -0.02
N PHE A 111 14.74 -3.14 0.29
CA PHE A 111 14.55 -2.05 -0.69
C PHE A 111 15.18 -0.72 -0.26
N PHE A 112 16.06 -0.73 0.76
CA PHE A 112 16.97 0.38 1.10
C PHE A 112 18.39 -0.14 1.25
#